data_AF-A0A4R5WU51-F1
#
_entry.id   AF-A0A4R5WU51-F1
#
_cell.length_a   1.000
_cell.length_b   1.000
_cell.length_c   1.000
_cell.angle_alpha   90.00
_cell.angle_beta   90.00
_cell.angle_gamma   90.00
#
_symmetry.space_group_name_H-M   'P 1'
#
loop_
_entity.id
_entity.type
_entity.pdbx_description
1 polymer ?
#
loop_
_entity_poly.entity_id
_entity_poly.type
_entity_poly.pdbx_seq_one_letter_code
_entity_poly.pdbx_strand_id
1 'polypeptide(L)'
;MGVLRFLWRRVLAFDRIGSRIPQLLQVWLLELFFVMPLTFFIGKLIDIHGAFGVPGTGERLSGVFWGALVVSLIFGFLFVRSLVRPRVVEGSWTPVVHADAGPVTVYGANRGWTVTYPYLTSHPSYALLLLLTAPIPAVMFAATRNQGDSTFYFRACGIVGMVVLAGMAMARIVSWYVLRLGRRRLDEQLSAVPISPRRLGWEIAWKPVLVLVVLMYAIVCIPLGFMWLKEKRTIAALPLVTVADTAGVFRRVEGTVSSPPVYWAPRGTGRGGNNYAGAGVLVALRSGGEALLLAESLSVADFRGMMADVRHGTLKATGRVIEDITATQRTYYGFDVGAFAEPPPGGRVMLLLSSP
;
A
#
# COMPACT_ATOMS: atom_id res chain seq x y z
N MET A 1 -2.28 14.89 43.59
CA MET A 1 -3.00 13.80 42.88
C MET A 1 -4.11 14.24 41.91
N GLY A 2 -4.71 15.44 42.03
CA GLY A 2 -5.82 15.87 41.15
C GLY A 2 -5.43 16.17 39.69
N VAL A 3 -4.25 16.72 39.44
CA VAL A 3 -3.76 17.06 38.08
C VAL A 3 -3.37 15.80 37.28
N LEU A 4 -2.75 14.82 37.94
CA LEU A 4 -2.50 13.50 37.36
C LEU A 4 -3.82 12.76 37.07
N ARG A 5 -4.82 12.80 37.96
CA ARG A 5 -6.17 12.29 37.68
C ARG A 5 -6.89 13.04 36.55
N PHE A 6 -6.60 14.32 36.31
CA PHE A 6 -7.19 15.10 35.21
C PHE A 6 -6.56 14.77 33.86
N LEU A 7 -5.22 14.65 33.81
CA LEU A 7 -4.49 14.13 32.64
C LEU A 7 -4.89 12.68 32.34
N TRP A 8 -5.00 11.84 33.36
CA TRP A 8 -5.47 10.45 33.23
C TRP A 8 -6.98 10.32 33.00
N ARG A 9 -7.83 11.29 33.37
CA ARG A 9 -9.26 11.29 33.00
C ARG A 9 -9.47 11.43 31.49
N ARG A 10 -8.56 12.13 30.80
CA ARG A 10 -8.54 12.17 29.33
C ARG A 10 -7.98 10.88 28.73
N VAL A 11 -7.10 10.18 29.43
CA VAL A 11 -6.67 8.80 29.09
C VAL A 11 -7.75 7.74 29.44
N LEU A 12 -8.63 7.98 30.41
CA LEU A 12 -9.79 7.13 30.71
C LEU A 12 -10.91 7.25 29.67
N ALA A 13 -10.93 8.32 28.86
CA ALA A 13 -11.72 8.34 27.63
C ALA A 13 -11.13 7.37 26.59
N PHE A 14 -9.81 7.19 26.60
CA PHE A 14 -9.10 6.14 25.86
C PHE A 14 -9.40 4.75 26.41
N ASP A 15 -9.77 4.59 27.69
CA ASP A 15 -10.16 3.29 28.27
C ASP A 15 -11.56 2.83 27.77
N ARG A 16 -12.50 3.78 27.66
CA ARG A 16 -13.82 3.53 27.04
C ARG A 16 -13.77 3.30 25.53
N ILE A 17 -12.80 3.90 24.83
CA ILE A 17 -12.61 3.73 23.39
C ILE A 17 -11.74 2.51 23.11
N GLY A 18 -10.69 2.32 23.90
CA GLY A 18 -9.70 1.24 23.85
C GLY A 18 -10.30 -0.12 24.13
N SER A 19 -11.25 -0.21 25.07
CA SER A 19 -12.01 -1.45 25.31
C SER A 19 -12.71 -1.97 24.05
N ARG A 20 -13.04 -1.10 23.08
CA ARG A 20 -13.72 -1.47 21.81
C ARG A 20 -12.77 -1.76 20.65
N ILE A 21 -11.49 -1.41 20.77
CA ILE A 21 -10.49 -1.69 19.72
C ILE A 21 -10.44 -3.19 19.38
N PRO A 22 -10.42 -4.13 20.35
CA PRO A 22 -10.41 -5.56 20.04
C PRO A 22 -11.58 -6.00 19.15
N GLN A 23 -12.79 -5.49 19.41
CA GLN A 23 -13.97 -5.80 18.62
C GLN A 23 -13.90 -5.20 17.21
N LEU A 24 -13.45 -3.94 17.07
CA LEU A 24 -13.25 -3.34 15.75
C LEU A 24 -12.17 -4.06 14.95
N LEU A 25 -11.09 -4.50 15.60
CA LEU A 25 -10.06 -5.32 14.98
C LEU A 25 -10.61 -6.69 14.57
N GLN A 26 -11.48 -7.31 15.36
CA GLN A 26 -12.13 -8.57 14.99
C GLN A 26 -13.02 -8.40 13.75
N VAL A 27 -13.81 -7.32 13.68
CA VAL A 27 -14.61 -6.98 12.50
C VAL A 27 -13.72 -6.74 11.29
N TRP A 28 -12.65 -5.97 11.46
CA TRP A 28 -11.68 -5.72 10.39
C TRP A 28 -10.99 -7.01 9.93
N LEU A 29 -10.56 -7.90 10.83
CA LEU A 29 -9.93 -9.17 10.48
C LEU A 29 -10.89 -10.09 9.72
N LEU A 30 -12.15 -10.17 10.14
CA LEU A 30 -13.17 -10.93 9.41
C LEU A 30 -13.29 -10.42 7.98
N GLU A 31 -13.32 -9.11 7.79
CA GLU A 31 -13.41 -8.47 6.48
C GLU A 31 -12.11 -8.64 5.68
N LEU A 32 -10.95 -8.59 6.32
CA LEU A 32 -9.65 -8.84 5.71
C LEU A 32 -9.55 -10.27 5.15
N PHE A 33 -9.99 -11.27 5.93
CA PHE A 33 -10.04 -12.68 5.50
C PHE A 33 -11.12 -12.96 4.47
N PHE A 34 -12.11 -12.09 4.32
CA PHE A 34 -13.02 -12.15 3.18
C PHE A 34 -12.36 -11.55 1.92
N VAL A 35 -11.91 -10.30 2.00
CA VAL A 35 -11.45 -9.50 0.86
C VAL A 35 -10.16 -10.02 0.26
N MET A 36 -9.12 -10.20 1.08
CA MET A 36 -7.78 -10.46 0.56
C MET A 36 -7.72 -11.81 -0.17
N PRO A 37 -8.26 -12.91 0.40
CA PRO A 37 -8.27 -14.18 -0.31
C PRO A 37 -9.13 -14.13 -1.60
N LEU A 38 -10.28 -13.43 -1.58
CA LEU A 38 -11.09 -13.23 -2.80
C LEU A 38 -10.31 -12.49 -3.89
N THR A 39 -9.61 -11.43 -3.47
CA THR A 39 -8.83 -10.56 -4.35
C THR A 39 -7.73 -11.34 -5.05
N PHE A 40 -6.96 -12.13 -4.30
CA PHE A 40 -5.90 -12.95 -4.87
C PHE A 40 -6.45 -14.08 -5.74
N PHE A 41 -7.58 -14.68 -5.37
CA PHE A 41 -8.21 -15.72 -6.20
C PHE A 41 -8.67 -15.17 -7.55
N ILE A 42 -9.47 -14.10 -7.56
CA ILE A 42 -9.96 -13.48 -8.80
C ILE A 42 -8.79 -12.88 -9.58
N GLY A 43 -7.84 -12.24 -8.90
CA GLY A 43 -6.63 -11.72 -9.51
C GLY A 43 -5.84 -12.82 -10.22
N LYS A 44 -5.72 -14.02 -9.62
CA LYS A 44 -5.07 -15.16 -10.27
C LYS A 44 -5.86 -15.72 -11.46
N LEU A 45 -7.19 -15.71 -11.39
CA LEU A 45 -8.03 -16.08 -12.54
C LEU A 45 -7.79 -15.14 -13.72
N ILE A 46 -7.79 -13.83 -13.49
CA ILE A 46 -7.49 -12.82 -14.51
C ILE A 46 -6.07 -13.00 -15.04
N ASP A 47 -5.11 -13.27 -14.16
CA ASP A 47 -3.72 -13.54 -14.51
C ASP A 47 -3.55 -14.76 -15.43
N ILE A 48 -4.28 -15.84 -15.17
CA ILE A 48 -4.22 -17.06 -15.98
C ILE A 48 -4.77 -16.83 -17.39
N HIS A 49 -5.89 -16.10 -17.51
CA HIS A 49 -6.56 -15.86 -18.80
C HIS A 49 -5.99 -14.67 -19.58
N GLY A 50 -5.35 -13.72 -18.88
CA GLY A 50 -4.92 -12.45 -19.43
C GLY A 50 -6.06 -11.43 -19.45
N ALA A 51 -5.70 -10.15 -19.37
CA ALA A 51 -6.62 -9.03 -19.59
C ALA A 51 -5.83 -7.76 -19.93
N PHE A 52 -6.52 -6.72 -20.39
CA PHE A 52 -5.92 -5.41 -20.70
C PHE A 52 -4.75 -5.47 -21.70
N GLY A 53 -4.82 -6.40 -22.67
CA GLY A 53 -3.76 -6.61 -23.67
C GLY A 53 -2.59 -7.46 -23.18
N VAL A 54 -2.59 -7.89 -21.91
CA VAL A 54 -1.56 -8.77 -21.36
C VAL A 54 -1.95 -10.24 -21.61
N PRO A 55 -1.09 -11.06 -22.24
CA PRO A 55 -1.39 -12.47 -22.49
C PRO A 55 -1.50 -13.24 -21.17
N GLY A 56 -2.41 -14.21 -21.08
CA GLY A 56 -2.55 -15.09 -19.91
C GLY A 56 -1.34 -15.99 -19.68
N THR A 57 -1.10 -16.40 -18.43
CA THR A 57 -0.03 -17.41 -18.16
C THR A 57 -0.41 -18.80 -18.64
N GLY A 58 -1.70 -19.11 -18.77
CA GLY A 58 -2.18 -20.47 -19.07
C GLY A 58 -1.93 -21.49 -17.94
N GLU A 59 -1.47 -21.04 -16.77
CA GLU A 59 -1.23 -21.91 -15.62
C GLU A 59 -2.53 -22.47 -15.06
N ARG A 60 -2.43 -23.62 -14.38
CA ARG A 60 -3.55 -24.16 -13.60
C ARG A 60 -3.60 -23.49 -12.23
N LEU A 61 -4.81 -23.31 -11.69
CA LEU A 61 -5.00 -22.86 -10.32
C LEU A 61 -4.43 -23.90 -9.34
N SER A 62 -3.49 -23.48 -8.52
CA SER A 62 -2.96 -24.31 -7.44
C SER A 62 -3.96 -24.46 -6.29
N GLY A 63 -3.76 -25.49 -5.46
CA GLY A 63 -4.59 -25.73 -4.27
C GLY A 63 -4.60 -24.57 -3.29
N VAL A 64 -3.54 -23.74 -3.26
CA VAL A 64 -3.47 -22.53 -2.41
C VAL A 64 -4.55 -21.53 -2.78
N PHE A 65 -4.79 -21.30 -4.07
CA PHE A 65 -5.82 -20.36 -4.53
C PHE A 65 -7.23 -20.90 -4.26
N TRP A 66 -7.44 -22.21 -4.41
CA TRP A 66 -8.70 -22.85 -4.01
C TRP A 66 -8.95 -22.74 -2.50
N GLY A 67 -7.91 -22.95 -1.68
CA GLY A 67 -7.98 -22.74 -0.23
C GLY A 67 -8.31 -21.29 0.12
N ALA A 68 -7.71 -20.33 -0.58
CA ALA A 68 -8.00 -18.91 -0.42
C ALA A 68 -9.49 -18.60 -0.74
N LEU A 69 -10.05 -19.20 -1.79
CA LEU A 69 -11.48 -19.07 -2.09
C LEU A 69 -12.35 -19.62 -0.95
N VAL A 70 -12.04 -20.81 -0.42
CA VAL A 70 -12.80 -21.41 0.70
C VAL A 70 -12.79 -20.50 1.92
N VAL A 71 -11.62 -19.97 2.30
CA VAL A 71 -11.51 -18.99 3.39
C VAL A 71 -12.40 -17.78 3.09
N SER A 72 -12.28 -17.21 1.89
CA SER A 72 -13.11 -16.07 1.49
C SER A 72 -14.60 -16.36 1.61
N LEU A 73 -15.08 -17.53 1.16
CA LEU A 73 -16.49 -17.89 1.22
C LEU A 73 -17.00 -18.00 2.66
N ILE A 74 -16.22 -18.58 3.57
CA ILE A 74 -16.58 -18.69 4.99
C ILE A 74 -16.73 -17.29 5.62
N PHE A 75 -15.70 -16.45 5.46
CA PHE A 75 -15.70 -15.11 6.04
C PHE A 75 -16.70 -14.17 5.34
N GLY A 76 -16.89 -14.33 4.03
CA GLY A 76 -17.90 -13.64 3.23
C GLY A 76 -19.31 -13.99 3.67
N PHE A 77 -19.59 -15.26 3.98
CA PHE A 77 -20.87 -15.66 4.57
C PHE A 77 -21.12 -14.95 5.92
N LEU A 78 -20.11 -14.87 6.79
CA LEU A 78 -20.23 -14.17 8.07
C LEU A 78 -20.47 -12.67 7.87
N PHE A 79 -19.79 -12.05 6.91
CA PHE A 79 -20.01 -10.65 6.53
C PHE A 79 -21.44 -10.42 6.00
N VAL A 80 -21.90 -11.21 5.03
CA VAL A 80 -23.26 -11.08 4.48
C VAL A 80 -24.32 -11.32 5.58
N ARG A 81 -24.10 -12.32 6.44
CA ARG A 81 -24.97 -12.57 7.59
C ARG A 81 -25.05 -11.36 8.53
N SER A 82 -23.93 -10.67 8.77
CA SER A 82 -23.93 -9.47 9.62
C SER A 82 -24.66 -8.29 8.98
N LEU A 83 -24.61 -8.16 7.64
CA LEU A 83 -25.38 -7.17 6.89
C LEU A 83 -26.90 -7.44 6.95
N VAL A 84 -27.32 -8.69 6.76
CA VAL A 84 -28.74 -9.07 6.68
C VAL A 84 -29.38 -9.14 8.08
N ARG A 85 -28.62 -9.51 9.11
CA ARG A 85 -29.11 -9.67 10.48
C ARG A 85 -28.20 -8.94 11.48
N PRO A 86 -28.15 -7.58 11.46
CA PRO A 86 -27.39 -6.84 12.44
C PRO A 86 -28.01 -7.00 13.83
N ARG A 87 -27.17 -7.05 14.87
CA ARG A 87 -27.54 -7.26 16.27
C ARG A 87 -26.71 -6.36 17.16
N VAL A 88 -27.28 -5.98 18.31
CA VAL A 88 -26.48 -5.49 19.44
C VAL A 88 -25.95 -6.70 20.20
N VAL A 89 -24.65 -6.71 20.47
CA VAL A 89 -23.98 -7.75 21.25
C VAL A 89 -23.21 -7.08 22.37
N GLU A 90 -23.18 -7.71 23.54
CA GLU A 90 -22.30 -7.30 24.63
C GLU A 90 -20.94 -7.98 24.46
N GLY A 91 -19.90 -7.16 24.32
CA GLY A 91 -18.51 -7.60 24.38
C GLY A 91 -17.97 -7.37 25.79
N SER A 92 -17.01 -8.20 26.19
CA SER A 92 -16.19 -7.96 27.37
C SER A 92 -14.71 -7.99 26.99
N TRP A 93 -13.94 -7.13 27.63
CA TRP A 93 -12.49 -7.13 27.51
C TRP A 93 -11.86 -7.09 28.90
N THR A 94 -10.91 -7.99 29.13
CA THR A 94 -10.16 -8.09 30.38
C THR A 94 -8.69 -7.78 30.09
N PRO A 95 -8.10 -6.75 30.71
CA PRO A 95 -6.69 -6.44 30.50
C PRO A 95 -5.80 -7.57 31.02
N VAL A 96 -4.75 -7.86 30.26
CA VAL A 96 -3.65 -8.73 30.72
C VAL A 96 -2.66 -7.85 31.48
N VAL A 97 -2.39 -8.23 32.73
CA VAL A 97 -1.35 -7.62 33.56
C VAL A 97 -0.20 -8.60 33.69
N HIS A 98 1.01 -8.07 33.88
CA HIS A 98 2.18 -8.87 34.19
C HIS A 98 2.62 -8.58 35.62
N ALA A 99 3.20 -9.58 36.27
CA ALA A 99 3.87 -9.44 37.55
C ALA A 99 5.14 -10.29 37.52
N ASP A 100 6.24 -9.71 38.01
CA ASP A 100 7.50 -10.43 38.13
C ASP A 100 7.49 -11.23 39.44
N ALA A 101 7.67 -12.55 39.32
CA ALA A 101 7.78 -13.48 40.43
C ALA A 101 9.19 -14.11 40.39
N GLY A 102 10.15 -13.43 41.01
CA GLY A 102 11.56 -13.82 40.94
C GLY A 102 12.10 -13.64 39.51
N PRO A 103 12.73 -14.66 38.89
CA PRO A 103 13.25 -14.56 37.53
C PRO A 103 12.19 -14.74 36.42
N VAL A 104 10.92 -14.93 36.77
CA VAL A 104 9.85 -15.23 35.80
C VAL A 104 8.79 -14.13 35.81
N THR A 105 8.49 -13.57 34.63
CA THR A 105 7.36 -12.68 34.43
C THR A 105 6.10 -13.50 34.15
N VAL A 106 5.11 -13.41 35.04
CA VAL A 106 3.83 -14.11 34.91
C VAL A 106 2.79 -13.16 34.34
N TYR A 107 2.12 -13.58 33.27
CA TYR A 107 1.02 -12.84 32.65
C TYR A 107 -0.32 -13.41 33.12
N GLY A 108 -1.22 -12.56 33.58
CA GLY A 108 -2.54 -12.95 34.05
C GLY A 108 -3.62 -11.95 33.65
N ALA A 109 -4.83 -12.45 33.38
CA ALA A 109 -5.97 -11.58 33.10
C ALA A 109 -6.51 -11.00 34.43
N ASN A 110 -6.54 -9.68 34.56
CA ASN A 110 -7.11 -9.04 35.75
C ASN A 110 -8.63 -8.91 35.62
N ARG A 111 -9.36 -9.92 36.10
CA ARG A 111 -10.83 -9.96 36.03
C ARG A 111 -11.51 -8.79 36.73
N GLY A 112 -10.87 -8.18 37.75
CA GLY A 112 -11.38 -7.02 38.44
C GLY A 112 -11.45 -5.75 37.59
N TRP A 113 -10.75 -5.73 36.44
CA TRP A 113 -10.75 -4.63 35.48
C TRP A 113 -11.46 -4.98 34.17
N THR A 114 -12.33 -5.99 34.19
CA THR A 114 -13.11 -6.37 33.00
C THR A 114 -14.10 -5.26 32.64
N VAL A 115 -14.05 -4.80 31.40
CA VAL A 115 -14.98 -3.79 30.86
C VAL A 115 -15.96 -4.47 29.93
N THR A 116 -17.25 -4.31 30.20
CA THR A 116 -18.33 -4.71 29.29
C THR A 116 -18.80 -3.53 28.47
N TYR A 117 -19.11 -3.77 27.19
CA TYR A 117 -19.59 -2.73 26.30
C TYR A 117 -20.52 -3.31 25.21
N PRO A 118 -21.61 -2.60 24.87
CA PRO A 118 -22.42 -2.96 23.73
C PRO A 118 -21.74 -2.52 22.42
N TYR A 119 -21.84 -3.36 21.40
CA TYR A 119 -21.42 -3.04 20.03
C TYR A 119 -22.41 -3.58 19.00
N LEU A 120 -22.36 -3.05 17.78
CA LEU A 120 -23.18 -3.50 16.65
C LEU A 120 -22.41 -4.52 15.82
N THR A 121 -23.06 -5.58 15.37
CA THR A 121 -22.42 -6.55 14.44
C THR A 121 -22.27 -5.99 13.03
N SER A 122 -23.06 -4.97 12.65
CA SER A 122 -22.91 -4.22 11.40
C SER A 122 -23.48 -2.81 11.56
N HIS A 123 -22.76 -1.82 11.01
CA HIS A 123 -23.14 -0.41 11.01
C HIS A 123 -22.41 0.33 9.88
N PRO A 124 -22.99 1.34 9.21
CA PRO A 124 -22.35 2.04 8.08
C PRO A 124 -20.94 2.56 8.34
N SER A 125 -20.64 3.00 9.57
CA SER A 125 -19.30 3.47 9.94
C SER A 125 -18.22 2.41 9.75
N TYR A 126 -18.53 1.11 9.84
CA TYR A 126 -17.56 0.05 9.62
C TYR A 126 -17.06 -0.01 8.16
N ALA A 127 -17.70 0.71 7.22
CA ALA A 127 -17.10 0.98 5.91
C ALA A 127 -15.74 1.68 6.01
N LEU A 128 -15.52 2.48 7.06
CA LEU A 128 -14.22 3.12 7.28
C LEU A 128 -13.14 2.13 7.75
N LEU A 129 -13.50 0.97 8.32
CA LEU A 129 -12.51 -0.06 8.65
C LEU A 129 -11.87 -0.64 7.39
N LEU A 130 -12.58 -0.61 6.25
CA LEU A 130 -12.02 -1.01 4.96
C LEU A 130 -10.86 -0.11 4.52
N LEU A 131 -10.76 1.11 5.04
CA LEU A 131 -9.60 1.98 4.81
C LEU A 131 -8.33 1.43 5.44
N LEU A 132 -8.41 0.57 6.47
CA LEU A 132 -7.22 -0.09 7.00
C LEU A 132 -6.66 -1.14 6.02
N THR A 133 -7.54 -1.74 5.20
CA THR A 133 -7.17 -2.73 4.19
C THR A 133 -6.83 -2.09 2.83
N ALA A 134 -7.51 -1.01 2.46
CA ALA A 134 -7.41 -0.36 1.16
C ALA A 134 -5.98 -0.01 0.69
N PRO A 135 -5.03 0.39 1.55
CA PRO A 135 -3.65 0.63 1.15
C PRO A 135 -2.99 -0.56 0.45
N ILE A 136 -3.34 -1.80 0.82
CA ILE A 136 -2.72 -3.01 0.25
C ILE A 136 -2.99 -3.09 -1.27
N PRO A 137 -4.25 -3.22 -1.75
CA PRO A 137 -4.52 -3.27 -3.19
C PRO A 137 -4.21 -1.95 -3.88
N ALA A 138 -4.34 -0.80 -3.21
CA ALA A 138 -3.99 0.50 -3.79
C ALA A 138 -2.50 0.58 -4.15
N VAL A 139 -1.60 0.14 -3.25
CA VAL A 139 -0.16 0.10 -3.50
C VAL A 139 0.17 -0.95 -4.55
N MET A 140 -0.46 -2.13 -4.52
CA MET A 140 -0.25 -3.16 -5.56
C MET A 140 -0.57 -2.62 -6.96
N PHE A 141 -1.65 -1.85 -7.12
CA PHE A 141 -1.96 -1.20 -8.39
C PHE A 141 -1.00 -0.06 -8.72
N ALA A 142 -0.76 0.85 -7.77
CA ALA A 142 0.05 2.05 -7.99
C ALA A 142 1.51 1.70 -8.33
N ALA A 143 2.12 0.77 -7.57
CA ALA A 143 3.51 0.36 -7.74
C ALA A 143 3.75 -0.45 -9.03
N THR A 144 2.68 -1.01 -9.63
CA THR A 144 2.79 -1.84 -10.84
C THR A 144 2.22 -1.17 -12.07
N ARG A 145 1.72 0.07 -11.99
CA ARG A 145 1.07 0.75 -13.12
C ARG A 145 1.98 0.90 -14.34
N ASN A 146 3.26 1.23 -14.10
CA ASN A 146 4.25 1.46 -15.15
C ASN A 146 5.22 0.29 -15.32
N GLN A 147 5.03 -0.79 -14.56
CA GLN A 147 5.84 -1.99 -14.69
C GLN A 147 5.43 -2.80 -15.92
N GLY A 148 6.33 -3.65 -16.41
CA GLY A 148 5.98 -4.61 -17.46
C GLY A 148 5.01 -5.70 -16.96
N ASP A 149 4.55 -6.54 -17.89
CA ASP A 149 3.49 -7.53 -17.70
C ASP A 149 3.81 -8.67 -16.71
N SER A 150 5.03 -8.76 -16.19
CA SER A 150 5.45 -9.76 -15.20
C SER A 150 4.82 -9.46 -13.84
N THR A 151 4.54 -8.18 -13.61
CA THR A 151 3.84 -7.70 -12.42
C THR A 151 2.32 -7.64 -12.63
N PHE A 152 1.81 -8.10 -13.78
CA PHE A 152 0.40 -8.02 -14.14
C PHE A 152 -0.52 -8.64 -13.09
N TYR A 153 -0.13 -9.77 -12.50
CA TYR A 153 -0.85 -10.41 -11.41
C TYR A 153 -1.14 -9.43 -10.24
N PHE A 154 -0.12 -8.70 -9.81
CA PHE A 154 -0.24 -7.71 -8.73
C PHE A 154 -1.10 -6.52 -9.14
N ARG A 155 -0.99 -6.05 -10.39
CA ARG A 155 -1.85 -5.00 -10.94
C ARG A 155 -3.32 -5.43 -10.94
N ALA A 156 -3.60 -6.64 -11.43
CA ALA A 156 -4.94 -7.22 -11.47
C ALA A 156 -5.50 -7.38 -10.05
N CYS A 157 -4.72 -7.91 -9.11
CA CYS A 157 -5.11 -8.01 -7.69
C CYS A 157 -5.37 -6.62 -7.08
N GLY A 158 -4.57 -5.61 -7.41
CA GLY A 158 -4.79 -4.23 -6.95
C GLY A 158 -6.13 -3.68 -7.43
N ILE A 159 -6.46 -3.84 -8.71
CA ILE A 159 -7.75 -3.41 -9.28
C ILE A 159 -8.91 -4.18 -8.62
N VAL A 160 -8.83 -5.51 -8.61
CA VAL A 160 -9.87 -6.38 -8.02
C VAL A 160 -10.10 -6.04 -6.55
N GLY A 161 -9.03 -5.89 -5.77
CA GLY A 161 -9.14 -5.59 -4.35
C GLY A 161 -9.83 -4.26 -4.09
N MET A 162 -9.50 -3.23 -4.87
CA MET A 162 -10.21 -1.94 -4.79
C MET A 162 -11.69 -2.06 -5.15
N VAL A 163 -12.03 -2.85 -6.18
CA VAL A 163 -13.41 -3.10 -6.59
C VAL A 163 -14.20 -3.87 -5.52
N VAL A 164 -13.61 -4.92 -4.94
CA VAL A 164 -14.24 -5.72 -3.87
C VAL A 164 -14.47 -4.86 -2.63
N LEU A 165 -13.48 -4.07 -2.20
CA LEU A 165 -13.61 -3.15 -1.07
C LEU A 165 -14.70 -2.10 -1.31
N ALA A 166 -14.76 -1.50 -2.50
CA ALA A 166 -15.82 -0.58 -2.87
C ALA A 166 -17.20 -1.25 -2.85
N GLY A 167 -17.29 -2.48 -3.39
CA GLY A 167 -18.50 -3.30 -3.35
C GLY A 167 -18.97 -3.59 -1.92
N MET A 168 -18.06 -3.90 -0.99
CA MET A 168 -18.41 -4.12 0.41
C MET A 168 -18.87 -2.85 1.11
N ALA A 169 -18.18 -1.73 0.89
CA ALA A 169 -18.60 -0.43 1.42
C ALA A 169 -20.02 -0.08 0.93
N MET A 170 -20.27 -0.25 -0.37
CA MET A 170 -21.58 -0.02 -0.99
C MET A 170 -22.64 -0.98 -0.43
N ALA A 171 -22.36 -2.28 -0.36
CA ALA A 171 -23.27 -3.28 0.18
C ALA A 171 -23.71 -2.92 1.61
N ARG A 172 -22.80 -2.42 2.44
CA ARG A 172 -23.09 -1.98 3.80
C ARG A 172 -23.99 -0.73 3.83
N ILE A 173 -23.70 0.27 3.00
CA ILE A 173 -24.50 1.49 2.89
C ILE A 173 -25.92 1.17 2.41
N VAL A 174 -26.02 0.38 1.33
CA VAL A 174 -27.30 -0.04 0.74
C VAL A 174 -28.11 -0.88 1.73
N SER A 175 -27.50 -1.87 2.38
CA SER A 175 -28.17 -2.72 3.37
C SER A 175 -28.79 -1.91 4.52
N TRP A 176 -28.09 -0.86 4.96
CA TRP A 176 -28.52 -0.06 6.10
C TRP A 176 -29.54 1.03 5.75
N TYR A 177 -29.25 1.84 4.73
CA TYR A 177 -30.06 3.03 4.42
C TYR A 177 -31.19 2.74 3.44
N VAL A 178 -30.96 1.87 2.46
CA VAL A 178 -31.93 1.55 1.40
C VAL A 178 -32.80 0.38 1.83
N LEU A 179 -32.21 -0.78 2.09
CA LEU A 179 -32.93 -2.01 2.39
C LEU A 179 -33.38 -2.10 3.86
N ARG A 180 -32.76 -1.31 4.75
CA ARG A 180 -33.08 -1.22 6.19
C ARG A 180 -33.08 -2.59 6.91
N LEU A 181 -32.26 -3.55 6.46
CA LEU A 181 -32.36 -4.98 6.78
C LEU A 181 -32.23 -5.33 8.28
N GLY A 182 -31.76 -4.43 9.12
CA GLY A 182 -31.97 -4.57 10.57
C GLY A 182 -32.01 -3.28 11.36
N ARG A 183 -32.33 -2.15 10.69
CA ARG A 183 -32.62 -0.90 11.38
C ARG A 183 -33.86 -1.04 12.27
N ARG A 184 -34.91 -1.72 11.78
CA ARG A 184 -36.16 -1.94 12.54
C ARG A 184 -35.94 -2.73 13.84
N ARG A 185 -35.26 -3.87 13.75
CA ARG A 185 -34.96 -4.72 14.93
C ARG A 185 -34.02 -4.02 15.91
N LEU A 186 -33.10 -3.20 15.40
CA LEU A 186 -32.23 -2.40 16.24
C LEU A 186 -33.02 -1.30 16.96
N ASP A 187 -33.91 -0.59 16.27
CA ASP A 187 -34.78 0.43 16.87
C ASP A 187 -35.69 -0.21 17.97
N GLU A 188 -36.19 -1.42 17.76
CA GLU A 188 -36.95 -2.21 18.75
C GLU A 188 -36.09 -2.63 19.96
N GLN A 189 -34.86 -3.08 19.75
CA GLN A 189 -33.94 -3.44 20.85
C GLN A 189 -33.48 -2.22 21.66
N LEU A 190 -33.50 -1.04 21.03
CA LEU A 190 -33.03 0.21 21.63
C LEU A 190 -34.15 1.07 22.21
N SER A 191 -35.42 0.76 21.95
CA SER A 191 -36.55 1.52 22.50
C SER A 191 -36.61 1.49 24.03
N ALA A 192 -35.96 0.51 24.65
CA ALA A 192 -35.83 0.38 26.11
C ALA A 192 -34.71 1.25 26.71
N VAL A 193 -33.83 1.85 25.89
CA VAL A 193 -32.69 2.66 26.36
C VAL A 193 -33.05 4.15 26.26
N PRO A 194 -32.87 4.97 27.31
CA PRO A 194 -33.25 6.39 27.34
C PRO A 194 -32.31 7.31 26.52
N ILE A 195 -31.69 6.80 25.46
CA ILE A 195 -30.73 7.51 24.61
C ILE A 195 -31.27 7.55 23.18
N SER A 196 -31.20 8.72 22.53
CA SER A 196 -31.65 8.84 21.15
C SER A 196 -30.84 7.93 20.21
N PRO A 197 -31.48 7.26 19.22
CA PRO A 197 -30.80 6.33 18.31
C PRO A 197 -29.60 6.95 17.58
N ARG A 198 -29.69 8.25 17.24
CA ARG A 198 -28.61 9.01 16.61
C ARG A 198 -27.40 9.17 17.52
N ARG A 199 -27.63 9.52 18.79
CA ARG A 199 -26.54 9.66 19.78
C ARG A 199 -25.91 8.31 20.10
N LEU A 200 -26.73 7.26 20.13
CA LEU A 200 -26.24 5.91 20.34
C LEU A 200 -25.36 5.42 19.18
N GLY A 201 -25.81 5.56 17.94
CA GLY A 201 -25.00 5.18 16.77
C GLY A 201 -23.69 5.97 16.69
N TRP A 202 -23.71 7.24 17.10
CA TRP A 202 -22.50 8.05 17.22
C TRP A 202 -21.51 7.50 18.25
N GLU A 203 -21.96 7.30 19.49
CA GLU A 203 -21.10 6.86 20.59
C GLU A 203 -20.69 5.38 20.47
N ILE A 204 -21.55 4.50 19.95
CA ILE A 204 -21.28 3.07 19.78
C ILE A 204 -20.42 2.78 18.56
N ALA A 205 -20.74 3.38 17.41
CA ALA A 205 -20.19 2.93 16.14
C ALA A 205 -19.34 3.96 15.42
N TRP A 206 -19.71 5.24 15.34
CA TRP A 206 -18.92 6.24 14.60
C TRP A 206 -17.65 6.65 15.34
N LYS A 207 -17.78 7.10 16.58
CA LYS A 207 -16.66 7.68 17.35
C LYS A 207 -15.51 6.70 17.55
N PRO A 208 -15.73 5.42 17.96
CA PRO A 208 -14.63 4.47 18.10
C PRO A 208 -13.93 4.16 16.77
N VAL A 209 -14.69 4.04 15.68
CA VAL A 209 -14.14 3.75 14.35
C VAL A 209 -13.30 4.90 13.82
N LEU A 210 -13.80 6.14 13.93
CA LEU A 210 -13.06 7.32 13.50
C LEU A 210 -11.74 7.46 14.27
N VAL A 211 -11.78 7.27 15.59
CA VAL A 211 -10.58 7.31 16.42
C VAL A 211 -9.59 6.22 16.01
N LEU A 212 -10.06 4.97 15.80
CA LEU A 212 -9.20 3.87 15.36
C LEU A 212 -8.54 4.18 14.01
N VAL A 213 -9.31 4.61 13.01
CA VAL A 213 -8.79 4.91 11.66
C VAL A 213 -7.77 6.05 11.73
N VAL A 214 -8.10 7.16 12.38
CA VAL A 214 -7.18 8.30 12.53
C VAL A 214 -5.90 7.89 13.25
N LEU A 215 -6.02 7.13 14.34
CA LEU A 215 -4.88 6.65 15.10
C LEU A 215 -3.98 5.74 14.24
N MET A 216 -4.56 4.77 13.54
CA MET A 216 -3.81 3.85 12.69
C MET A 216 -3.08 4.58 11.57
N TYR A 217 -3.76 5.49 10.88
CA TYR A 217 -3.14 6.30 9.84
C TYR A 217 -2.08 7.26 10.40
N ALA A 218 -2.29 7.85 11.58
CA ALA A 218 -1.28 8.70 12.20
C ALA A 218 0.00 7.91 12.54
N ILE A 219 -0.14 6.72 13.13
CA ILE A 219 0.99 5.86 13.49
C ILE A 219 1.81 5.44 12.27
N VAL A 220 1.16 5.20 11.12
CA VAL A 220 1.84 4.74 9.89
C VAL A 220 2.32 5.90 9.02
N CYS A 221 1.44 6.86 8.71
CA CYS A 221 1.72 7.92 7.75
C CYS A 221 2.66 9.00 8.30
N ILE A 222 2.68 9.28 9.61
CA ILE A 222 3.58 10.30 10.16
C ILE A 222 5.05 9.85 10.02
N PRO A 223 5.46 8.64 10.47
CA PRO A 223 6.83 8.16 10.25
C PRO A 223 7.20 8.06 8.78
N LEU A 224 6.31 7.52 7.93
CA LEU A 224 6.56 7.41 6.49
C LEU A 224 6.73 8.80 5.84
N GLY A 225 5.91 9.77 6.21
CA GLY A 225 6.02 11.15 5.74
C GLY A 225 7.34 11.80 6.16
N PHE A 226 7.80 11.55 7.41
CA PHE A 226 9.10 12.02 7.87
C PHE A 226 10.26 11.36 7.13
N MET A 227 10.20 10.04 6.92
CA MET A 227 11.20 9.30 6.14
C MET A 227 11.30 9.83 4.71
N TRP A 228 10.15 10.04 4.05
CA TRP A 228 10.09 10.59 2.69
C TRP A 228 10.62 12.02 2.62
N LEU A 229 10.28 12.88 3.59
CA LEU A 229 10.80 14.25 3.64
C LEU A 229 12.32 14.26 3.87
N LYS A 230 12.82 13.39 4.74
CA LYS A 230 14.26 13.22 4.98
C LYS A 230 14.96 12.80 3.70
N GLU A 231 14.45 11.80 3.00
CA GLU A 231 14.99 11.33 1.73
C GLU A 231 15.03 12.45 0.67
N LYS A 232 13.93 13.20 0.49
CA LYS A 232 13.89 14.32 -0.46
C LYS A 232 14.88 15.43 -0.10
N ARG A 233 15.09 15.72 1.19
CA ARG A 233 16.13 16.67 1.64
C ARG A 233 17.54 16.15 1.39
N THR A 234 17.79 14.88 1.66
CA THR A 234 19.09 14.24 1.38
C THR A 234 19.39 14.28 -0.11
N ILE A 235 18.42 13.93 -0.97
CA ILE A 235 18.55 14.03 -2.42
C ILE A 235 18.83 15.48 -2.81
N ALA A 236 18.05 16.45 -2.33
CA ALA A 236 18.21 17.86 -2.69
C ALA A 236 19.59 18.43 -2.32
N ALA A 237 20.21 17.93 -1.24
CA ALA A 237 21.55 18.31 -0.80
C ALA A 237 22.68 17.66 -1.60
N LEU A 238 22.42 16.63 -2.41
CA LEU A 238 23.44 16.07 -3.30
C LEU A 238 23.85 17.12 -4.33
N PRO A 239 25.16 17.27 -4.61
CA PRO A 239 25.63 18.17 -5.65
C PRO A 239 25.20 17.67 -7.04
N LEU A 240 25.12 18.61 -7.97
CA LEU A 240 24.88 18.31 -9.38
C LEU A 240 26.08 17.59 -9.97
N VAL A 241 25.81 16.64 -10.86
CA VAL A 241 26.84 15.88 -11.55
C VAL A 241 27.62 16.78 -12.50
N THR A 242 28.92 16.54 -12.56
CA THR A 242 29.84 17.10 -13.55
C THR A 242 30.67 15.99 -14.17
N VAL A 243 31.28 16.25 -15.32
CA VAL A 243 32.17 15.27 -15.99
C VAL A 243 33.41 14.94 -15.16
N ALA A 244 33.79 15.80 -14.21
CA ALA A 244 34.92 15.59 -13.32
C ALA A 244 34.62 14.69 -12.11
N ASP A 245 33.37 14.21 -11.96
CA ASP A 245 33.00 13.37 -10.82
C ASP A 245 33.63 11.97 -10.89
N THR A 246 34.09 11.47 -9.75
CA THR A 246 34.69 10.15 -9.61
C THR A 246 33.64 9.07 -9.35
N ALA A 247 33.97 7.82 -9.69
CA ALA A 247 33.06 6.70 -9.51
C ALA A 247 32.71 6.43 -8.03
N GLY A 248 31.52 5.88 -7.81
CA GLY A 248 31.01 5.49 -6.50
C GLY A 248 30.23 6.58 -5.75
N VAL A 249 30.30 7.85 -6.19
CA VAL A 249 29.55 8.95 -5.57
C VAL A 249 28.13 9.07 -6.12
N PHE A 250 27.20 9.48 -5.27
CA PHE A 250 25.83 9.80 -5.68
C PHE A 250 25.72 11.27 -6.08
N ARG A 251 25.07 11.53 -7.20
CA ARG A 251 24.87 12.87 -7.76
C ARG A 251 23.45 13.08 -8.24
N ARG A 252 23.04 14.35 -8.26
CA ARG A 252 21.85 14.80 -8.97
C ARG A 252 22.18 15.11 -10.40
N VAL A 253 21.30 14.74 -11.32
CA VAL A 253 21.41 15.11 -12.73
C VAL A 253 20.31 16.10 -13.05
N GLU A 254 20.68 17.24 -13.63
CA GLU A 254 19.74 18.21 -14.18
C GLU A 254 20.29 18.73 -15.50
N GLY A 255 19.57 18.47 -16.59
CA GLY A 255 20.02 18.82 -17.93
C GLY A 255 18.97 18.59 -19.00
N THR A 256 19.35 18.82 -20.26
CA THR A 256 18.47 18.66 -21.41
C THR A 256 18.73 17.31 -22.06
N VAL A 257 17.70 16.52 -22.32
CA VAL A 257 17.81 15.26 -23.05
C VAL A 257 18.40 15.53 -24.44
N SER A 258 19.57 14.94 -24.75
CA SER A 258 20.31 15.18 -26.00
C SER A 258 20.20 14.03 -27.00
N SER A 259 19.66 12.87 -26.60
CA SER A 259 19.43 11.72 -27.48
C SER A 259 18.03 11.13 -27.31
N PRO A 260 17.51 10.41 -28.31
CA PRO A 260 16.43 9.47 -28.05
C PRO A 260 16.90 8.40 -27.04
N PRO A 261 15.99 7.84 -26.24
CA PRO A 261 16.32 6.75 -25.34
C PRO A 261 16.66 5.48 -26.12
N VAL A 262 17.69 4.77 -25.69
CA VAL A 262 18.09 3.47 -26.22
C VAL A 262 17.55 2.36 -25.32
N TYR A 263 17.02 1.30 -25.93
CA TYR A 263 16.48 0.14 -25.25
C TYR A 263 17.20 -1.11 -25.78
N TRP A 264 18.01 -1.75 -24.94
CA TRP A 264 18.86 -2.88 -25.39
C TRP A 264 18.18 -4.24 -25.32
N ALA A 265 17.07 -4.34 -24.60
CA ALA A 265 16.29 -5.57 -24.52
C ALA A 265 14.89 -5.47 -25.17
N PRO A 266 14.73 -4.94 -26.41
CA PRO A 266 13.42 -4.68 -27.00
C PRO A 266 12.60 -5.95 -27.35
N ARG A 267 13.18 -7.15 -27.18
CA ARG A 267 12.57 -8.47 -27.43
C ARG A 267 12.67 -9.41 -26.23
N GLY A 268 12.65 -8.87 -25.00
CA GLY A 268 12.83 -9.63 -23.76
C GLY A 268 11.95 -10.89 -23.68
N THR A 269 12.48 -11.95 -23.08
CA THR A 269 11.84 -13.28 -22.91
C THR A 269 10.71 -13.31 -21.88
N GLY A 270 10.40 -12.17 -21.25
CA GLY A 270 9.34 -12.07 -20.25
C GLY A 270 7.95 -12.09 -20.87
N ARG A 271 6.95 -12.44 -20.06
CA ARG A 271 5.53 -12.38 -20.42
C ARG A 271 5.18 -11.03 -21.08
N GLY A 272 4.46 -11.07 -22.20
CA GLY A 272 4.08 -9.86 -22.95
C GLY A 272 5.23 -9.16 -23.68
N GLY A 273 6.45 -9.68 -23.63
CA GLY A 273 7.62 -9.12 -24.32
C GLY A 273 8.11 -7.78 -23.78
N ASN A 274 7.56 -7.30 -22.66
CA ASN A 274 7.82 -5.95 -22.12
C ASN A 274 8.46 -5.92 -20.72
N ASN A 275 8.94 -7.08 -20.24
CA ASN A 275 9.62 -7.20 -18.94
C ASN A 275 11.11 -7.36 -19.14
N TYR A 276 11.77 -6.24 -19.35
CA TYR A 276 13.20 -6.18 -19.48
C TYR A 276 13.73 -4.94 -18.78
N ALA A 277 14.94 -5.04 -18.26
CA ALA A 277 15.74 -3.94 -17.74
C ALA A 277 16.90 -3.71 -18.71
N GLY A 278 17.43 -2.50 -18.78
CA GLY A 278 18.36 -2.12 -19.83
C GLY A 278 17.83 -1.02 -20.72
N ALA A 279 17.90 0.22 -20.23
CA ALA A 279 17.69 1.42 -21.03
C ALA A 279 18.73 2.48 -20.69
N GLY A 280 18.93 3.41 -21.62
CA GLY A 280 19.78 4.56 -21.36
C GLY A 280 19.41 5.77 -22.18
N VAL A 281 19.89 6.94 -21.76
CA VAL A 281 19.67 8.21 -22.45
C VAL A 281 20.83 9.16 -22.19
N LEU A 282 21.17 9.99 -23.19
CA LEU A 282 22.11 11.09 -23.01
C LEU A 282 21.41 12.35 -22.54
N VAL A 283 22.05 13.05 -21.61
CA VAL A 283 21.62 14.32 -21.07
C VAL A 283 22.78 15.32 -21.17
N ALA A 284 22.57 16.41 -21.89
CA ALA A 284 23.48 17.54 -21.92
C ALA A 284 23.46 18.27 -20.56
N LEU A 285 24.62 18.38 -19.93
CA LEU A 285 24.77 18.97 -18.60
C LEU A 285 24.89 20.50 -18.69
N ARG A 286 24.29 21.21 -17.74
CA ARG A 286 24.44 22.68 -17.65
C ARG A 286 25.88 23.12 -17.37
N SER A 287 26.67 22.27 -16.70
CA SER A 287 28.08 22.51 -16.43
C SER A 287 28.99 22.34 -17.66
N GLY A 288 28.44 21.90 -18.80
CA GLY A 288 29.20 21.43 -19.95
C GLY A 288 29.43 19.91 -19.92
N GLY A 289 29.57 19.34 -21.12
CA GLY A 289 29.67 17.88 -21.33
C GLY A 289 28.32 17.15 -21.26
N GLU A 290 28.39 15.82 -21.13
CA GLU A 290 27.20 14.95 -21.12
C GLU A 290 27.18 13.98 -19.95
N ALA A 291 25.98 13.60 -19.52
CA ALA A 291 25.74 12.45 -18.68
C ALA A 291 25.05 11.35 -19.47
N LEU A 292 25.63 10.14 -19.47
CA LEU A 292 24.96 8.93 -19.90
C LEU A 292 24.26 8.30 -18.70
N LEU A 293 22.93 8.34 -18.71
CA LEU A 293 22.10 7.74 -17.68
C LEU A 293 21.74 6.32 -18.09
N LEU A 294 22.03 5.36 -17.23
CA LEU A 294 21.79 3.94 -17.44
C LEU A 294 20.78 3.42 -16.40
N ALA A 295 19.74 2.77 -16.89
CA ALA A 295 18.63 2.24 -16.11
C ALA A 295 18.84 0.76 -15.81
N GLU A 296 19.56 0.49 -14.72
CA GLU A 296 19.76 -0.86 -14.18
C GLU A 296 18.63 -1.24 -13.22
N SER A 297 18.27 -0.32 -12.33
CA SER A 297 17.30 -0.53 -11.25
C SER A 297 15.83 -0.32 -11.69
N LEU A 298 15.61 0.03 -12.95
CA LEU A 298 14.30 0.34 -13.52
C LEU A 298 14.00 -0.62 -14.66
N SER A 299 12.76 -1.11 -14.71
CA SER A 299 12.27 -1.77 -15.92
C SER A 299 12.22 -0.75 -17.07
N VAL A 300 12.28 -1.21 -18.32
CA VAL A 300 12.15 -0.31 -19.46
C VAL A 300 10.80 0.39 -19.49
N ALA A 301 9.74 -0.25 -18.98
CA ALA A 301 8.43 0.39 -18.85
C ALA A 301 8.46 1.54 -17.82
N ASP A 302 9.16 1.39 -16.69
CA ASP A 302 9.36 2.50 -15.74
C ASP A 302 10.23 3.60 -16.33
N PHE A 303 11.28 3.24 -17.06
CA PHE A 303 12.13 4.21 -17.74
C PHE A 303 11.34 4.99 -18.80
N ARG A 304 10.44 4.34 -19.54
CA ARG A 304 9.49 5.02 -20.45
C ARG A 304 8.55 5.95 -19.67
N GLY A 305 8.06 5.52 -18.50
CA GLY A 305 7.28 6.36 -17.61
C GLY A 305 8.02 7.62 -17.17
N MET A 306 9.27 7.46 -16.70
CA MET A 306 10.17 8.57 -16.36
C MET A 306 10.39 9.52 -17.55
N MET A 307 10.66 8.96 -18.74
CA MET A 307 10.86 9.77 -19.95
C MET A 307 9.57 10.50 -20.38
N ALA A 308 8.40 9.94 -20.11
CA ALA A 308 7.12 10.59 -20.36
C ALA A 308 6.86 11.79 -19.44
N ASP A 309 7.55 11.89 -18.30
CA ASP A 309 7.48 13.03 -17.37
C ASP A 309 8.48 14.15 -17.71
N VAL A 310 9.38 13.93 -18.67
CA VAL A 310 10.27 14.99 -19.20
C VAL A 310 9.41 16.07 -19.85
N ARG A 311 9.43 17.28 -19.28
CA ARG A 311 8.73 18.47 -19.79
C ARG A 311 9.77 19.44 -20.33
N HIS A 312 9.50 20.04 -21.50
CA HIS A 312 10.41 20.99 -22.14
C HIS A 312 11.84 20.46 -22.34
N GLY A 313 11.98 19.14 -22.55
CA GLY A 313 13.27 18.47 -22.73
C GLY A 313 14.17 18.40 -21.49
N THR A 314 13.74 18.92 -20.33
CA THR A 314 14.55 18.93 -19.11
C THR A 314 14.30 17.68 -18.28
N LEU A 315 15.37 16.95 -17.97
CA LEU A 315 15.36 15.77 -17.11
C LEU A 315 15.99 16.10 -15.76
N LYS A 316 15.36 15.65 -14.68
CA LYS A 316 15.88 15.68 -13.32
C LYS A 316 15.88 14.26 -12.78
N ALA A 317 17.04 13.79 -12.31
CA ALA A 317 17.18 12.44 -11.79
C ALA A 317 18.28 12.36 -10.74
N THR A 318 18.43 11.19 -10.11
CA THR A 318 19.58 10.87 -9.27
C THR A 318 20.20 9.54 -9.68
N GLY A 319 21.52 9.46 -9.53
CA GLY A 319 22.23 8.23 -9.82
C GLY A 319 23.59 8.14 -9.13
N ARG A 320 24.15 6.94 -9.19
CA ARG A 320 25.53 6.66 -8.76
C ARG A 320 26.45 6.75 -9.97
N VAL A 321 27.50 7.56 -9.86
CA VAL A 321 28.54 7.66 -10.89
C VAL A 321 29.30 6.35 -10.99
N ILE A 322 29.52 5.87 -12.20
CA ILE A 322 30.29 4.65 -12.48
C ILE A 322 31.40 4.95 -13.49
N GLU A 323 32.47 4.18 -13.39
CA GLU A 323 33.62 4.29 -14.28
C GLU A 323 33.45 3.43 -15.54
N ASP A 324 32.92 2.22 -15.39
CA ASP A 324 32.71 1.28 -16.49
C ASP A 324 31.48 0.39 -16.26
N ILE A 325 30.96 -0.16 -17.35
CA ILE A 325 29.90 -1.17 -17.36
C ILE A 325 30.53 -2.54 -17.17
N THR A 326 30.14 -3.21 -16.08
CA THR A 326 30.59 -4.55 -15.75
C THR A 326 30.10 -5.60 -16.75
N ALA A 327 30.81 -6.73 -16.86
CA ALA A 327 30.39 -7.87 -17.67
C ALA A 327 28.97 -8.36 -17.30
N THR A 328 28.63 -8.37 -16.02
CA THR A 328 27.30 -8.71 -15.52
C THR A 328 26.23 -7.76 -16.09
N GLN A 329 26.49 -6.46 -16.09
CA GLN A 329 25.53 -5.49 -16.63
C GLN A 329 25.35 -5.63 -18.15
N ARG A 330 26.41 -5.96 -18.89
CA ARG A 330 26.32 -6.26 -20.33
C ARG A 330 25.48 -7.53 -20.56
N THR A 331 25.71 -8.58 -19.79
CA THR A 331 24.99 -9.85 -19.93
C THR A 331 23.51 -9.74 -19.58
N TYR A 332 23.16 -9.07 -18.47
CA TYR A 332 21.79 -9.05 -17.97
C TYR A 332 20.94 -7.86 -18.45
N TYR A 333 21.56 -6.72 -18.74
CA TYR A 333 20.85 -5.50 -19.17
C TYR A 333 21.19 -5.09 -20.61
N GLY A 334 22.15 -5.76 -21.26
CA GLY A 334 22.52 -5.47 -22.64
C GLY A 334 23.19 -4.10 -22.83
N PHE A 335 23.66 -3.45 -21.76
CA PHE A 335 24.20 -2.10 -21.87
C PHE A 335 25.37 -2.05 -22.87
N ASP A 336 25.23 -1.16 -23.83
CA ASP A 336 26.23 -0.91 -24.87
C ASP A 336 26.37 0.60 -25.09
N VAL A 337 27.50 1.16 -24.65
CA VAL A 337 27.81 2.60 -24.81
C VAL A 337 27.95 2.97 -26.28
N GLY A 338 28.35 2.02 -27.14
CA GLY A 338 28.47 2.22 -28.58
C GLY A 338 27.14 2.50 -29.27
N ALA A 339 26.01 2.27 -28.60
CA ALA A 339 24.70 2.67 -29.09
C ALA A 339 24.44 4.19 -29.02
N PHE A 340 25.34 4.96 -28.41
CA PHE A 340 25.29 6.41 -28.35
C PHE A 340 26.42 7.06 -29.16
N ALA A 341 26.22 8.32 -29.54
CA ALA A 341 27.26 9.12 -30.21
C ALA A 341 28.54 9.19 -29.35
N GLU A 342 29.69 9.46 -29.96
CA GLU A 342 30.95 9.62 -29.23
C GLU A 342 30.87 10.75 -28.19
N PRO A 343 31.61 10.66 -27.07
CA PRO A 343 31.67 11.73 -26.07
C PRO A 343 32.09 13.07 -26.70
N PRO A 344 31.43 14.18 -26.36
CA PRO A 344 31.85 15.50 -26.82
C PRO A 344 33.22 15.89 -26.22
N PRO A 345 33.90 16.93 -26.74
CA PRO A 345 35.18 17.41 -26.19
C PRO A 345 35.14 17.77 -24.69
N GLY A 346 33.96 18.16 -24.19
CA GLY A 346 33.72 18.41 -22.75
C GLY A 346 33.60 17.14 -21.91
N GLY A 347 33.72 15.96 -22.52
CA GLY A 347 33.67 14.64 -21.91
C GLY A 347 32.26 14.16 -21.55
N ARG A 348 32.21 12.92 -21.02
CA ARG A 348 30.98 12.23 -20.64
C ARG A 348 31.18 11.50 -19.32
N VAL A 349 30.21 11.63 -18.42
CA VAL A 349 30.12 10.86 -17.17
C VAL A 349 29.00 9.83 -17.26
N MET A 350 29.20 8.64 -16.70
CA MET A 350 28.18 7.59 -16.67
C MET A 350 27.55 7.49 -15.29
N LEU A 351 26.22 7.34 -15.25
CA LEU A 351 25.48 7.18 -14.01
C LEU A 351 24.48 6.05 -14.09
N LEU A 352 24.44 5.21 -13.04
CA LEU A 352 23.35 4.28 -12.81
C LEU A 352 22.22 5.00 -12.10
N LEU A 353 21.04 5.03 -12.71
CA LEU A 353 19.84 5.62 -12.12
C LEU A 353 19.45 4.87 -10.84
N SER A 354 19.21 5.63 -9.77
CA SER A 354 18.73 5.09 -8.48
C SER A 354 17.28 5.45 -8.20
N SER A 355 16.82 6.62 -8.66
CA SER A 355 15.43 7.05 -8.56
C SER A 355 15.11 8.06 -9.68
N PRO A 356 13.97 7.89 -10.37
CA PRO A 356 13.44 8.89 -11.28
C PRO A 356 12.89 10.12 -10.54
#